data_AF-A0A6J6NVE3-F1
#
_entry.id   AF-A0A6J6NVE3-F1
#
_cell.length_a   1.000
_cell.length_b   1.000
_cell.length_c   1.000
_cell.angle_alpha   90.00
_cell.angle_beta   90.00
_cell.angle_gamma   90.00
#
_symmetry.space_group_name_H-M   'P 1'
#
loop_
_entity.id
_entity.type
_entity.pdbx_description
1 polymer ?
#
loop_
_entity_poly.entity_id
_entity_poly.type
_entity_poly.pdbx_seq_one_letter_code
_entity_poly.pdbx_strand_id
1 'polypeptide(L)'
;MVGGLLGDDHLSAAIAYDQLGTFLALAIYGSYISSRFGTGDSGGRAILQRLSRFGPFLALLTVIPLRIIGIHADVVAVLNDIGYTVAPVAMGALGLRFTLRVDRSVIAPAVTGLIIKMVAVPAVLFLVALIFASTGDLMWSTSILESAAPPMVTAGVVAIASGFNEKLVAFVVGVGTLAAFAWLPMVSLVL
;
A
#
# COMPACT_ATOMS: atom_id res chain seq x y z
N MET A 1 -9.73 -5.26 -6.82
CA MET A 1 -10.19 -3.96 -7.35
C MET A 1 -9.83 -3.81 -8.80
N VAL A 2 -8.54 -3.91 -9.17
CA VAL A 2 -8.09 -3.81 -10.57
C VAL A 2 -8.82 -4.76 -11.51
N GLY A 3 -8.87 -6.07 -11.22
CA GLY A 3 -9.59 -7.03 -12.08
C GLY A 3 -11.08 -6.69 -12.28
N GLY A 4 -11.72 -6.09 -11.28
CA GLY A 4 -13.14 -5.69 -11.37
C GLY A 4 -13.38 -4.36 -12.09
N LEU A 5 -12.36 -3.50 -12.24
CA LEU A 5 -12.47 -2.17 -12.86
C LEU A 5 -11.82 -2.11 -14.25
N LEU A 6 -10.70 -2.80 -14.45
CA LEU A 6 -9.91 -2.80 -15.70
C LEU A 6 -9.86 -4.18 -16.38
N GLY A 7 -10.32 -5.24 -15.72
CA GLY A 7 -10.28 -6.61 -16.25
C GLY A 7 -9.04 -7.41 -15.80
N ASP A 8 -9.11 -8.73 -15.94
CA ASP A 8 -8.14 -9.67 -15.37
C ASP A 8 -6.73 -9.56 -15.98
N ASP A 9 -6.61 -9.07 -17.21
CA ASP A 9 -5.32 -8.87 -17.89
C ASP A 9 -4.41 -7.87 -17.14
N HIS A 10 -4.99 -6.98 -16.33
CA HIS A 10 -4.28 -5.96 -15.56
C HIS A 10 -3.75 -6.51 -14.21
N LEU A 11 -4.17 -7.71 -13.80
CA LEU A 11 -3.85 -8.27 -12.48
C LEU A 11 -2.35 -8.50 -12.31
N SER A 12 -1.67 -9.02 -13.34
CA SER A 12 -0.22 -9.29 -13.27
C SER A 12 0.58 -7.99 -13.10
N ALA A 13 0.20 -6.93 -13.82
CA ALA A 13 0.82 -5.62 -13.71
C ALA A 13 0.56 -4.99 -12.33
N ALA A 14 -0.64 -5.14 -11.78
CA ALA A 14 -1.00 -4.64 -10.46
C ALA A 14 -0.18 -5.34 -9.36
N ILE A 15 -0.05 -6.66 -9.42
CA ILE A 15 0.79 -7.42 -8.49
C ILE A 15 2.25 -6.95 -8.56
N ALA A 16 2.78 -6.72 -9.76
CA ALA A 16 4.13 -6.20 -9.93
C ALA A 16 4.28 -4.80 -9.32
N TYR A 17 3.30 -3.91 -9.52
CA TYR A 17 3.28 -2.57 -8.94
C TYR A 17 3.29 -2.63 -7.40
N ASP A 18 2.46 -3.47 -6.80
CA ASP A 18 2.36 -3.58 -5.34
C ASP A 18 3.63 -4.15 -4.70
N GLN A 19 4.18 -5.23 -5.27
CA GLN A 19 5.33 -5.93 -4.69
C GLN A 19 6.65 -5.22 -4.96
N LEU A 20 6.89 -4.83 -6.21
CA LEU A 20 8.17 -4.23 -6.63
C LEU A 20 8.18 -2.70 -6.50
N GLY A 21 7.01 -2.06 -6.61
CA GLY A 21 6.86 -0.62 -6.45
C GLY A 21 6.58 -0.25 -5.00
N THR A 22 5.32 -0.40 -4.57
CA THR A 22 4.84 0.16 -3.31
C THR A 22 5.49 -0.47 -2.09
N PHE A 23 5.60 -1.79 -2.03
CA PHE A 23 6.18 -2.48 -0.88
C PHE A 23 7.68 -2.24 -0.76
N LEU A 24 8.42 -2.24 -1.88
CA LEU A 24 9.84 -1.91 -1.89
C LEU A 24 10.08 -0.45 -1.49
N ALA A 25 9.25 0.48 -1.99
CA ALA A 25 9.30 1.88 -1.57
C ALA A 25 9.03 2.03 -0.07
N LEU A 26 8.06 1.29 0.49
CA LEU A 26 7.84 1.26 1.94
C LEU A 26 9.07 0.72 2.68
N ALA A 27 9.66 -0.36 2.21
CA ALA A 27 10.82 -0.99 2.85
C ALA A 27 12.05 -0.08 2.84
N ILE A 28 12.30 0.68 1.77
CA ILE A 28 13.47 1.55 1.63
C ILE A 28 13.16 2.97 2.14
N TYR A 29 12.24 3.66 1.47
CA TYR A 29 11.91 5.05 1.75
C TYR A 29 11.11 5.20 3.04
N GLY A 30 10.15 4.31 3.29
CA GLY A 30 9.40 4.31 4.55
C GLY A 30 10.32 4.09 5.76
N SER A 31 11.30 3.19 5.64
CA SER A 31 12.33 2.99 6.66
C SER A 31 13.21 4.23 6.87
N TYR A 32 13.59 4.91 5.79
CA TYR A 32 14.33 6.17 5.87
C TYR A 32 13.54 7.25 6.63
N ILE A 33 12.27 7.47 6.25
CA ILE A 33 11.37 8.43 6.91
C ILE A 33 11.16 8.07 8.39
N SER A 34 10.92 6.79 8.67
CA SER A 34 10.80 6.26 10.03
C SER A 34 12.05 6.50 10.86
N SER A 35 13.24 6.30 10.30
CA SER A 35 14.50 6.56 11.00
C SER A 35 14.77 8.05 11.20
N ARG A 36 14.31 8.92 10.29
CA ARG A 36 14.62 10.36 10.35
C ARG A 36 13.66 11.14 11.24
N PHE A 37 12.38 10.76 11.24
CA PHE A 37 11.30 11.50 11.88
C PHE A 37 10.53 10.69 12.94
N GLY A 38 10.77 9.39 13.05
CA GLY A 38 10.20 8.56 14.11
C GLY A 38 10.92 8.72 15.45
N THR A 39 10.36 8.09 16.48
CA THR A 39 10.94 8.04 17.83
C THR A 39 11.72 6.73 18.04
N GLY A 40 12.90 6.82 18.65
CA GLY A 40 13.76 5.67 18.99
C GLY A 40 15.08 5.65 18.23
N ASP A 41 15.78 4.51 18.27
CA ASP A 41 17.07 4.35 17.61
C ASP A 41 16.97 4.60 16.10
N SER A 42 17.82 5.50 15.62
CA SER A 42 17.94 5.89 14.21
C SER A 42 19.15 5.22 13.57
N GLY A 43 19.08 5.00 12.25
CA GLY A 43 20.16 4.45 11.45
C GLY A 43 19.87 3.06 10.84
N GLY A 44 20.72 2.65 9.91
CA GLY A 44 20.54 1.41 9.14
C GLY A 44 20.41 0.14 9.98
N ARG A 45 21.01 0.10 11.18
CA ARG A 45 20.93 -1.04 12.11
C ARG A 45 19.51 -1.22 12.69
N ALA A 46 18.84 -0.13 13.06
CA ALA A 46 17.47 -0.17 13.56
C ALA A 46 16.50 -0.59 12.44
N ILE A 47 16.73 -0.12 11.21
CA ILE A 47 15.98 -0.54 10.03
C ILE A 47 16.16 -2.04 9.79
N LEU A 48 17.40 -2.56 9.78
CA LEU A 48 17.67 -3.99 9.59
C LEU A 48 17.01 -4.85 10.68
N GLN A 49 17.04 -4.40 11.93
CA GLN A 49 16.37 -5.10 13.03
C GLN A 49 14.85 -5.10 12.90
N ARG A 50 14.25 -4.01 12.40
CA ARG A 50 12.81 -3.96 12.12
C ARG A 50 12.46 -4.88 10.93
N LEU A 51 13.21 -4.81 9.85
CA LEU A 51 13.01 -5.62 8.64
C LEU A 51 13.14 -7.13 8.94
N SER A 52 14.14 -7.51 9.74
CA SER A 52 14.36 -8.92 10.16
C SER A 52 13.28 -9.47 11.09
N ARG A 53 12.42 -8.62 11.66
CA ARG A 53 11.25 -9.04 12.46
C ARG A 53 9.94 -8.85 11.72
N PHE A 54 9.96 -8.21 10.56
CA PHE A 54 8.76 -7.89 9.79
C PHE A 54 8.34 -9.09 8.94
N GLY A 55 7.36 -9.84 9.43
CA GLY A 55 6.85 -11.06 8.80
C GLY A 55 6.65 -10.99 7.28
N PRO A 56 5.97 -9.95 6.72
CA PRO A 56 5.78 -9.85 5.28
C PRO A 56 7.08 -9.74 4.47
N PHE A 57 8.08 -9.04 4.99
CA PHE A 57 9.39 -8.94 4.32
C PHE A 57 10.13 -10.27 4.36
N LEU A 58 10.10 -10.96 5.49
CA LEU A 58 10.67 -12.32 5.60
C LEU A 58 9.96 -13.28 4.64
N ALA A 59 8.63 -13.23 4.54
CA ALA A 59 7.84 -14.05 3.62
C ALA A 59 8.27 -13.82 2.16
N LEU A 60 8.43 -12.55 1.74
CA LEU A 60 8.93 -12.19 0.42
C LEU A 60 10.33 -12.79 0.15
N LEU A 61 11.25 -12.69 1.11
CA LEU A 61 12.59 -13.28 0.97
C LEU A 61 12.55 -14.80 0.88
N THR A 62 11.65 -15.46 1.62
CA THR A 62 11.52 -16.91 1.61
C THR A 62 10.88 -17.46 0.33
N VAL A 63 10.05 -16.68 -0.37
CA VAL A 63 9.28 -17.18 -1.53
C VAL A 63 10.17 -17.45 -2.75
N ILE A 64 11.03 -16.49 -3.14
CA ILE A 64 12.49 -16.72 -3.17
C ILE A 64 12.97 -18.15 -3.49
N PRO A 65 13.72 -18.75 -2.55
CA PRO A 65 14.21 -20.11 -2.69
C PRO A 65 13.11 -21.17 -2.72
N LEU A 66 11.95 -20.94 -2.08
CA LEU A 66 10.84 -21.90 -2.10
C LEU A 66 10.33 -22.19 -3.52
N ARG A 67 10.34 -21.19 -4.40
CA ARG A 67 9.98 -21.35 -5.81
C ARG A 67 10.96 -22.23 -6.58
N ILE A 68 12.24 -22.23 -6.19
CA ILE A 68 13.29 -23.05 -6.81
C ILE A 68 13.19 -24.50 -6.35
N ILE A 69 12.90 -24.72 -5.06
CA ILE A 69 12.81 -26.06 -4.45
C ILE A 69 11.55 -26.81 -4.91
N GLY A 70 10.48 -26.08 -5.25
CA GLY A 70 9.20 -26.65 -5.66
C GLY A 70 8.44 -27.20 -4.46
N ILE A 71 7.45 -26.45 -3.99
CA ILE A 71 6.61 -26.86 -2.84
C ILE A 71 5.44 -27.72 -3.34
N HIS A 72 5.03 -28.71 -2.55
CA HIS A 72 3.87 -29.55 -2.87
C HIS A 72 2.58 -28.73 -2.97
N ALA A 73 1.69 -29.11 -3.89
CA ALA A 73 0.48 -28.35 -4.20
C ALA A 73 -0.42 -28.13 -2.96
N ASP A 74 -0.51 -29.13 -2.08
CA ASP A 74 -1.32 -29.06 -0.86
C ASP A 74 -0.82 -27.97 0.10
N VAL A 75 0.50 -27.80 0.21
CA VAL A 75 1.10 -26.75 1.06
C VAL A 75 0.78 -25.37 0.49
N VAL A 76 0.85 -25.22 -0.83
CA VAL A 76 0.50 -23.97 -1.52
C VAL A 76 -0.98 -23.65 -1.34
N ALA A 77 -1.86 -24.65 -1.41
CA ALA A 77 -3.29 -24.48 -1.20
C ALA A 77 -3.59 -23.95 0.22
N VAL A 78 -3.02 -24.57 1.25
CA VAL A 78 -3.19 -24.12 2.65
C VAL A 78 -2.65 -22.71 2.86
N LEU A 79 -1.48 -22.38 2.28
CA LEU A 79 -0.92 -21.02 2.36
C LEU A 79 -1.81 -19.98 1.67
N ASN A 80 -2.42 -20.33 0.54
CA ASN A 80 -3.37 -19.47 -0.15
C ASN A 80 -4.63 -19.23 0.69
N ASP A 81 -5.19 -20.26 1.30
CA ASP A 81 -6.37 -20.12 2.19
C ASP A 81 -6.09 -19.16 3.34
N ILE A 82 -4.91 -19.29 3.97
CA ILE A 82 -4.47 -18.34 4.99
C ILE A 82 -4.34 -16.94 4.40
N GLY A 83 -3.69 -16.79 3.23
CA GLY A 83 -3.52 -15.53 2.53
C GLY A 83 -4.83 -14.80 2.26
N TYR A 84 -5.88 -15.52 1.86
CA TYR A 84 -7.22 -14.95 1.62
C TYR A 84 -7.86 -14.37 2.90
N THR A 85 -7.49 -14.86 4.08
CA THR A 85 -8.01 -14.31 5.35
C THR A 85 -7.28 -13.05 5.83
N VAL A 86 -6.04 -12.80 5.35
CA VAL A 86 -5.22 -11.68 5.84
C VAL A 86 -5.87 -10.34 5.56
N ALA A 87 -6.35 -10.12 4.33
CA ALA A 87 -6.99 -8.87 3.93
C ALA A 87 -8.25 -8.54 4.77
N PRO A 88 -9.25 -9.44 4.89
CA PRO A 88 -10.44 -9.16 5.70
C PRO A 88 -10.13 -8.97 7.19
N VAL A 89 -9.19 -9.74 7.76
CA VAL A 89 -8.77 -9.55 9.17
C VAL A 89 -8.08 -8.20 9.37
N ALA A 90 -7.17 -7.81 8.47
CA ALA A 90 -6.48 -6.53 8.53
C ALA A 90 -7.44 -5.34 8.39
N MET A 91 -8.40 -5.42 7.46
CA MET A 91 -9.45 -4.41 7.28
C MET A 91 -10.35 -4.31 8.52
N GLY A 92 -10.78 -5.45 9.08
CA GLY A 92 -11.59 -5.48 10.30
C GLY A 92 -10.85 -4.86 11.50
N ALA A 93 -9.58 -5.22 11.70
CA ALA A 93 -8.75 -4.67 12.77
C ALA A 93 -8.54 -3.15 12.65
N LEU A 94 -8.33 -2.66 11.42
CA LEU A 94 -8.21 -1.23 11.17
C LEU A 94 -9.56 -0.51 11.39
N GLY A 95 -10.66 -1.11 10.94
CA GLY A 95 -12.02 -0.59 11.16
C GLY A 95 -12.34 -0.42 12.64
N LEU A 96 -11.92 -1.35 13.50
CA LEU A 96 -12.09 -1.23 14.96
C LEU A 96 -11.22 -0.14 15.60
N ARG A 97 -10.06 0.17 15.00
CA ARG A 97 -9.19 1.28 15.43
C ARG A 97 -9.64 2.64 14.90
N PHE A 98 -10.50 2.66 13.89
CA PHE A 98 -10.99 3.88 13.29
C PHE A 98 -11.92 4.61 14.26
N THR A 99 -11.62 5.87 14.53
CA THR A 99 -12.49 6.76 15.31
C THR A 99 -12.82 7.99 14.48
N LEU A 100 -14.12 8.30 14.35
CA LEU A 100 -14.57 9.54 13.71
C LEU A 100 -14.32 10.79 14.59
N ARG A 101 -14.02 10.62 15.88
CA ARG A 101 -13.73 11.73 16.79
C ARG A 101 -12.25 12.07 16.72
N VAL A 102 -11.90 13.01 15.86
CA VAL A 102 -10.53 13.45 15.62
C VAL A 102 -10.38 14.94 15.87
N ASP A 103 -9.29 15.30 16.56
CA ASP A 103 -8.91 16.67 16.84
C ASP A 103 -8.67 17.44 15.54
N ARG A 104 -9.14 18.70 15.45
CA ARG A 104 -8.98 19.54 14.23
C ARG A 104 -7.52 19.68 13.78
N SER A 105 -6.57 19.56 14.70
CA SER A 105 -5.13 19.59 14.43
C SER A 105 -4.62 18.44 13.56
N VAL A 106 -5.36 17.32 13.52
CA VAL A 106 -5.00 16.11 12.74
C VAL A 106 -5.63 16.12 11.35
N ILE A 107 -6.76 16.83 11.18
CA ILE A 107 -7.52 16.87 9.93
C ILE A 107 -6.70 17.52 8.82
N ALA A 108 -6.10 18.69 9.07
CA ALA A 108 -5.35 19.40 8.02
C ALA A 108 -4.18 18.58 7.47
N PRO A 109 -3.27 18.01 8.31
CA PRO A 109 -2.22 17.12 7.81
C PRO A 109 -2.74 15.89 7.08
N ALA A 110 -3.86 15.31 7.55
CA ALA A 110 -4.45 14.14 6.91
C ALA A 110 -4.99 14.43 5.51
N VAL A 111 -5.73 15.53 5.36
CA VAL A 111 -6.28 15.96 4.08
C VAL A 111 -5.15 16.28 3.10
N THR A 112 -4.10 16.96 3.55
CA THR A 112 -2.92 17.22 2.72
C THR A 112 -2.27 15.90 2.26
N GLY A 113 -2.07 14.94 3.17
CA GLY A 113 -1.50 13.64 2.82
C GLY A 113 -2.36 12.86 1.82
N LEU A 114 -3.69 12.90 1.99
CA LEU A 114 -4.65 12.25 1.09
C LEU A 114 -4.66 12.91 -0.29
N ILE A 115 -4.68 14.23 -0.38
CA ILE A 115 -4.63 14.95 -1.66
C ILE A 115 -3.33 14.61 -2.40
N ILE A 116 -2.20 14.62 -1.70
CA ILE A 116 -0.92 14.26 -2.33
C ILE A 116 -0.97 12.82 -2.85
N LYS A 117 -1.34 11.85 -2.00
CA LYS A 117 -1.29 10.43 -2.36
C LYS A 117 -2.34 10.03 -3.40
N MET A 118 -3.58 10.50 -3.26
CA MET A 118 -4.70 10.03 -4.08
C MET A 118 -5.03 10.95 -5.25
N VAL A 119 -4.55 12.20 -5.29
CA VAL A 119 -4.83 13.12 -6.40
C VAL A 119 -3.55 13.54 -7.11
N ALA A 120 -2.57 14.09 -6.39
CA ALA A 120 -1.37 14.65 -7.03
C ALA A 120 -0.51 13.57 -7.69
N VAL A 121 -0.23 12.47 -6.99
CA VAL A 121 0.55 11.35 -7.53
C VAL A 121 -0.08 10.75 -8.80
N PRO A 122 -1.37 10.34 -8.81
CA PRO A 122 -1.98 9.82 -10.04
C PRO A 122 -2.09 10.87 -11.14
N ALA A 123 -2.33 12.15 -10.82
CA ALA A 123 -2.35 13.21 -11.82
C ALA A 123 -0.99 13.37 -12.52
N VAL A 124 0.11 13.32 -11.77
CA VAL A 124 1.46 13.34 -12.36
C VAL A 124 1.69 12.13 -13.26
N LEU A 125 1.30 10.92 -12.81
CA LEU A 125 1.42 9.71 -13.62
C LEU A 125 0.58 9.79 -14.90
N PHE A 126 -0.64 10.33 -14.82
CA PHE A 126 -1.51 10.55 -15.97
C PHE A 126 -0.90 11.53 -16.98
N LEU A 127 -0.32 12.64 -16.50
CA LEU A 127 0.37 13.62 -17.36
C LEU A 127 1.61 13.01 -18.04
N VAL A 128 2.38 12.20 -17.31
CA VAL A 128 3.52 11.49 -17.89
C VAL A 128 3.04 10.49 -18.94
N ALA A 129 1.97 9.75 -18.66
CA ALA A 129 1.38 8.82 -19.63
C ALA A 129 0.98 9.54 -20.93
N LEU A 130 0.33 10.71 -20.85
CA LEU A 130 -0.04 11.51 -22.03
C LEU A 130 1.16 11.93 -22.90
N ILE A 131 2.34 12.13 -22.31
CA ILE A 131 3.53 12.59 -23.05
C ILE A 131 4.27 11.39 -23.68
N PHE A 132 4.34 10.26 -22.98
CA PHE A 132 5.21 9.14 -23.34
C PHE A 132 4.47 7.91 -23.91
N ALA A 133 3.16 7.82 -23.77
CA ALA A 133 2.38 6.63 -24.15
C ALA A 133 0.89 6.92 -24.42
N SER A 134 0.12 5.87 -24.71
CA SER A 134 -1.34 5.92 -24.67
C SER A 134 -1.80 5.61 -23.25
N THR A 135 -2.71 6.43 -22.71
CA THR A 135 -3.25 6.27 -21.36
C THR A 135 -4.06 4.99 -21.17
N GLY A 136 -4.56 4.41 -22.28
CA GLY A 136 -5.26 3.12 -22.30
C GLY A 136 -4.34 1.91 -22.47
N ASP A 137 -3.02 2.09 -22.54
CA ASP A 137 -2.09 0.96 -22.54
C ASP A 137 -2.12 0.26 -21.18
N LEU A 138 -2.15 -1.07 -21.18
CA LEU A 138 -2.43 -1.91 -20.02
C LEU A 138 -1.51 -1.60 -18.84
N MET A 139 -0.21 -1.37 -19.10
CA MET A 139 0.75 -1.06 -18.05
C MET A 139 0.52 0.33 -17.45
N TRP A 140 0.14 1.31 -18.27
CA TRP A 140 -0.09 2.69 -17.84
C TRP A 140 -1.41 2.84 -17.11
N SER A 141 -2.50 2.30 -17.65
CA SER A 141 -3.82 2.30 -17.00
C SER A 141 -3.76 1.62 -15.64
N THR A 142 -3.09 0.46 -15.54
CA THR A 142 -2.85 -0.23 -14.26
C THR A 142 -2.06 0.64 -13.30
N SER A 143 -0.94 1.22 -13.74
CA SER A 143 -0.08 2.02 -12.86
C SER A 143 -0.76 3.30 -12.36
N ILE A 144 -1.58 3.94 -13.20
CA ILE A 144 -2.35 5.13 -12.81
C ILE A 144 -3.41 4.74 -11.77
N LEU A 145 -4.18 3.67 -12.02
CA LEU A 145 -5.21 3.22 -11.09
C LEU A 145 -4.62 2.78 -9.74
N GLU A 146 -3.53 2.01 -9.76
CA GLU A 146 -2.80 1.59 -8.56
C GLU A 146 -2.21 2.77 -7.79
N SER A 147 -1.73 3.80 -8.49
CA SER A 147 -1.23 5.00 -7.82
C SER A 147 -2.34 5.82 -7.14
N ALA A 148 -3.57 5.76 -7.67
CA ALA A 148 -4.77 6.34 -7.09
C ALA A 148 -5.34 5.55 -5.90
N ALA A 149 -4.82 4.34 -5.64
CA ALA A 149 -5.23 3.50 -4.52
C ALA A 149 -5.03 4.20 -3.17
N PRO A 150 -5.88 3.88 -2.16
CA PRO A 150 -5.80 4.50 -0.85
C PRO A 150 -4.46 4.22 -0.16
N PRO A 151 -4.09 5.02 0.85
CA PRO A 151 -2.90 4.78 1.65
C PRO A 151 -2.85 3.35 2.19
N MET A 152 -1.69 2.71 2.06
CA MET A 152 -1.48 1.31 2.41
C MET A 152 -1.56 1.10 3.93
N VAL A 153 -2.36 0.12 4.37
CA VAL A 153 -2.56 -0.21 5.79
C VAL A 153 -1.24 -0.61 6.48
N THR A 154 -0.40 -1.39 5.80
CA THR A 154 0.89 -1.84 6.33
C THR A 154 1.85 -0.67 6.57
N ALA A 155 1.83 0.36 5.69
CA ALA A 155 2.59 1.59 5.90
C ALA A 155 2.13 2.32 7.17
N GLY A 156 0.82 2.32 7.44
CA GLY A 156 0.27 2.86 8.68
C GLY A 156 0.75 2.10 9.92
N VAL A 157 0.75 0.77 9.89
CA VAL A 157 1.28 -0.06 10.99
C VAL A 157 2.75 0.25 11.26
N VAL A 158 3.58 0.35 10.21
CA VAL A 158 5.00 0.70 10.34
C VAL A 158 5.17 2.11 10.91
N ALA A 159 4.36 3.08 10.49
CA ALA A 159 4.41 4.44 11.01
C ALA A 159 4.08 4.48 12.52
N ILE A 160 3.01 3.81 12.95
CA ILE A 160 2.64 3.74 14.37
C ILE A 160 3.75 3.07 15.19
N ALA A 161 4.30 1.96 14.70
CA ALA A 161 5.43 1.27 15.35
C ALA A 161 6.72 2.12 15.42
N SER A 162 6.81 3.17 14.58
CA SER A 162 7.91 4.14 14.57
C SER A 162 7.63 5.37 15.45
N GLY A 163 6.50 5.39 16.16
CA GLY A 163 6.11 6.47 17.07
C GLY A 163 5.45 7.68 16.41
N PHE A 164 4.99 7.57 15.16
CA PHE A 164 4.14 8.59 14.58
C PHE A 164 2.76 8.61 15.25
N ASN A 165 2.05 9.75 15.14
CA ASN A 165 0.75 9.94 15.76
C ASN A 165 -0.28 8.91 15.25
N GLU A 166 -0.69 7.98 16.12
CA GLU A 166 -1.62 6.90 15.77
C GLU A 166 -2.97 7.41 15.27
N LYS A 167 -3.51 8.49 15.85
CA LYS A 167 -4.78 9.07 15.41
C LYS A 167 -4.69 9.61 13.99
N LEU A 168 -3.58 10.25 13.63
CA LEU A 168 -3.35 10.77 12.28
C LEU A 168 -3.28 9.64 11.27
N VAL A 169 -2.48 8.62 11.57
CA VAL A 169 -2.29 7.47 10.68
C VAL A 169 -3.62 6.73 10.47
N ALA A 170 -4.34 6.41 11.55
CA ALA A 170 -5.63 5.74 11.47
C ALA A 170 -6.66 6.55 10.66
N PHE A 171 -6.66 7.88 10.81
CA PHE A 171 -7.57 8.76 10.06
C PHE A 171 -7.22 8.83 8.58
N VAL A 172 -5.93 8.97 8.21
CA VAL A 172 -5.48 8.97 6.81
C VAL A 172 -5.83 7.65 6.12
N VAL A 173 -5.54 6.51 6.74
CA VAL A 173 -5.85 5.21 6.13
C VAL A 173 -7.36 5.01 6.06
N GLY A 174 -8.09 5.26 7.15
CA GLY A 174 -9.55 5.06 7.19
C GLY A 174 -10.32 5.95 6.22
N VAL A 175 -10.08 7.26 6.24
CA VAL A 175 -10.73 8.21 5.32
C VAL A 175 -10.29 7.95 3.88
N GLY A 176 -9.02 7.63 3.64
CA GLY A 176 -8.54 7.25 2.31
C GLY A 176 -9.26 6.02 1.78
N THR A 177 -9.42 4.97 2.59
CA THR A 177 -10.18 3.78 2.22
C THR A 177 -11.63 4.09 1.91
N LEU A 178 -12.30 4.92 2.71
CA LEU A 178 -13.69 5.33 2.44
C LEU A 178 -13.79 6.16 1.15
N ALA A 179 -12.88 7.12 0.96
CA ALA A 179 -12.84 7.94 -0.25
C ALA A 179 -12.58 7.12 -1.51
N ALA A 180 -11.79 6.05 -1.41
CA ALA A 180 -11.44 5.16 -2.51
C ALA A 180 -12.67 4.50 -3.18
N PHE A 181 -13.75 4.26 -2.43
CA PHE A 181 -14.99 3.69 -2.98
C PHE A 181 -15.63 4.57 -4.06
N ALA A 182 -15.51 5.89 -3.95
CA ALA A 182 -15.98 6.81 -4.97
C ALA A 182 -14.85 7.20 -5.94
N TRP A 183 -13.63 7.38 -5.42
CA TRP A 183 -12.50 7.88 -6.19
C TRP A 183 -12.01 6.90 -7.26
N LEU A 184 -11.84 5.62 -6.94
CA LEU A 184 -11.27 4.66 -7.88
C LEU A 184 -12.18 4.39 -9.09
N PRO A 185 -13.52 4.24 -8.94
CA PRO A 185 -14.42 4.17 -10.09
C PRO A 185 -14.39 5.43 -10.97
N MET A 186 -14.24 6.62 -10.37
CA MET A 186 -14.12 7.86 -11.14
C MET A 186 -12.83 7.89 -11.96
N VAL A 187 -11.71 7.45 -11.39
CA VAL A 187 -10.43 7.35 -12.11
C VAL A 187 -10.51 6.33 -13.23
N SER A 188 -11.13 5.17 -13.00
CA SER A 188 -11.27 4.13 -14.03
C SER A 188 -12.16 4.54 -15.20
N LEU A 189 -13.09 5.48 -15.03
CA LEU A 189 -13.92 6.01 -16.13
C LEU A 189 -13.13 6.95 -17.08
N VAL A 190 -12.00 7.47 -16.62
CA VAL A 190 -11.16 8.42 -17.37
C VAL A 190 -10.02 7.70 -18.12
N LEU A 191 -9.70 6.47 -17.70
CA LEU A 191 -8.69 5.59 -18.31
C LEU A 191 -9.30 4.76 -19.44
#